data_AF-A0A7W8QM33-F1
#
_entry.id   AF-A0A7W8QM33-F1
#
_cell.length_a   1.000
_cell.length_b   1.000
_cell.length_c   1.000
_cell.angle_alpha   90.00
_cell.angle_beta   90.00
_cell.angle_gamma   90.00
#
_symmetry.space_group_name_H-M   'P 1'
#
loop_
_entity.id
_entity.type
_entity.pdbx_description
1 polymer ?
#
loop_
_entity_poly.entity_id
_entity_poly.type
_entity_poly.pdbx_seq_one_letter_code
_entity_poly.pdbx_strand_id
1 'polypeptide(L)'
;MRVYLPTTLPALAGVLAEGRVGGEPIAAFAVTDALRATGGDDEELEYEALLSAGDASLRLLAADPSAPRRRVVLAADVPDAIVTATPDEAGPASVAIGGSVPLKRLASAHVDDAGAAEEIGAAAADPEAGHQDEHELMWYAVQELKYLVE
;
A
#
# COMPACT_ATOMS: atom_id res chain seq x y z
N MET A 1 0.02 -5.35 14.93
CA MET A 1 0.99 -4.52 14.19
C MET A 1 0.30 -3.75 13.08
N ARG A 2 0.88 -2.61 12.68
CA ARG A 2 0.50 -1.83 11.50
C ARG A 2 1.06 -2.49 10.24
N VAL A 3 0.23 -2.59 9.20
CA VAL A 3 0.61 -3.07 7.85
C VAL A 3 0.12 -2.09 6.79
N TYR A 4 0.80 -2.06 5.66
CA TYR A 4 0.55 -1.21 4.50
C TYR A 4 0.25 -2.08 3.29
N LEU A 5 -0.99 -2.00 2.81
CA LEU A 5 -1.54 -2.87 1.77
C LEU A 5 -1.56 -2.11 0.43
N PRO A 6 -0.72 -2.46 -0.55
CA PRO A 6 -0.79 -1.87 -1.88
C PRO A 6 -2.11 -2.25 -2.56
N THR A 7 -2.76 -1.30 -3.21
CA THR A 7 -3.98 -1.54 -3.99
C THR A 7 -4.13 -0.50 -5.11
N THR A 8 -5.28 -0.47 -5.76
CA THR A 8 -5.66 0.52 -6.78
C THR A 8 -7.07 1.04 -6.49
N LEU A 9 -7.48 2.17 -7.08
CA LEU A 9 -8.85 2.68 -6.88
C LEU A 9 -9.94 1.66 -7.28
N PRO A 10 -9.84 0.95 -8.44
CA PRO A 10 -10.80 -0.11 -8.76
C PRO A 10 -10.83 -1.25 -7.74
N ALA A 11 -9.67 -1.69 -7.25
CA ALA A 11 -9.60 -2.74 -6.23
C ALA A 11 -10.15 -2.27 -4.87
N LEU A 12 -9.91 -1.01 -4.50
CA LEU A 12 -10.50 -0.39 -3.30
C LEU A 12 -12.03 -0.35 -3.38
N ALA A 13 -12.61 -0.08 -4.55
CA ALA A 13 -14.06 -0.14 -4.73
C ALA A 13 -14.61 -1.54 -4.40
N GLY A 14 -13.92 -2.59 -4.84
CA GLY A 14 -14.22 -3.98 -4.48
C GLY A 14 -14.10 -4.24 -2.98
N VAL A 15 -13.05 -3.76 -2.33
CA VAL A 15 -12.84 -3.87 -0.87
C VAL A 15 -13.98 -3.23 -0.08
N LEU A 16 -14.45 -2.05 -0.51
CA LEU A 16 -15.56 -1.35 0.13
C LEU A 16 -16.89 -2.10 -0.05
N ALA A 17 -17.12 -2.70 -1.22
CA ALA A 17 -18.30 -3.51 -1.48
C ALA A 17 -18.31 -4.84 -0.70
N GLU A 18 -17.15 -5.52 -0.60
CA GLU A 18 -17.01 -6.79 0.12
C GLU A 18 -16.84 -6.62 1.63
N GLY A 19 -16.42 -5.44 2.08
CA GLY A 19 -16.13 -5.15 3.49
C GLY A 19 -14.82 -5.76 4.00
N ARG A 20 -13.92 -6.18 3.11
CA ARG A 20 -12.61 -6.77 3.45
C ARG A 20 -11.65 -6.74 2.26
N VAL A 21 -10.35 -6.69 2.56
CA VAL A 21 -9.30 -7.05 1.61
C VAL A 21 -9.22 -8.59 1.57
N GLY A 22 -9.38 -9.14 0.37
CA GLY A 22 -9.30 -10.58 0.10
C GLY A 22 -7.99 -10.98 -0.58
N GLY A 23 -7.72 -12.28 -0.64
CA GLY A 23 -6.46 -12.88 -1.11
C GLY A 23 -5.86 -13.75 -0.01
N GLU A 24 -5.26 -14.88 -0.37
CA GLU A 24 -4.50 -15.69 0.59
C GLU A 24 -3.29 -16.32 -0.11
N PRO A 25 -2.05 -15.94 0.27
CA PRO A 25 -1.71 -14.83 1.16
C PRO A 25 -1.94 -13.44 0.54
N ILE A 26 -2.15 -12.41 1.38
CA ILE A 26 -2.17 -11.00 0.95
C ILE A 26 -0.77 -10.41 1.09
N ALA A 27 -0.21 -9.90 0.00
CA ALA A 27 1.05 -9.17 0.02
C ALA A 27 0.85 -7.79 0.68
N ALA A 28 1.72 -7.44 1.62
CA ALA A 28 1.70 -6.18 2.35
C ALA A 28 3.12 -5.78 2.78
N PHE A 29 3.24 -4.63 3.43
CA PHE A 29 4.49 -4.12 3.95
C PHE A 29 4.34 -3.72 5.42
N ALA A 30 5.38 -3.88 6.22
CA ALA A 30 5.38 -3.52 7.62
C ALA A 30 6.80 -3.25 8.14
N VAL A 31 6.89 -2.73 9.35
CA VAL A 31 8.17 -2.61 10.06
C VAL A 31 8.61 -3.99 10.56
N THR A 32 9.29 -4.74 9.70
CA THR A 32 9.87 -6.06 10.01
C THR A 32 11.20 -5.92 10.76
N ASP A 33 11.69 -7.01 11.34
CA ASP A 33 13.05 -7.04 11.91
C ASP A 33 14.14 -6.75 10.86
N ALA A 34 13.93 -7.14 9.60
CA ALA A 34 14.85 -6.85 8.50
C ALA A 34 14.89 -5.36 8.18
N LEU A 35 13.73 -4.68 8.20
CA LEU A 35 13.66 -3.22 8.03
C LEU A 35 14.28 -2.52 9.25
N ARG A 36 14.00 -2.97 10.48
CA ARG A 36 14.62 -2.41 11.70
C ARG A 36 16.14 -2.46 11.69
N ALA A 37 16.72 -3.48 11.05
CA ALA A 37 18.16 -3.61 10.92
C ALA A 37 18.82 -2.55 10.02
N THR A 38 18.05 -1.81 9.20
CA THR A 38 18.57 -0.69 8.39
C THR A 38 18.86 0.55 9.23
N GLY A 39 18.36 0.60 10.46
CA GLY A 39 18.42 1.77 11.33
C GLY A 39 17.32 2.77 11.01
N GLY A 40 17.15 3.73 11.92
CA GLY A 40 16.04 4.68 11.93
C GLY A 40 15.16 4.50 13.16
N ASP A 41 14.36 5.51 13.48
CA ASP A 41 13.34 5.40 14.51
C ASP A 41 12.04 4.76 13.99
N ASP A 42 11.06 4.53 14.86
CA ASP A 42 9.81 3.87 14.48
C ASP A 42 9.02 4.66 13.42
N GLU A 43 9.08 6.00 13.44
CA GLU A 43 8.35 6.85 12.50
C GLU A 43 8.97 6.77 11.10
N GLU A 44 10.30 6.85 11.03
CA GLU A 44 11.06 6.68 9.78
C GLU A 44 10.82 5.29 9.18
N LEU A 45 10.85 4.23 9.99
CA LEU A 45 10.63 2.86 9.51
C LEU A 45 9.18 2.63 9.04
N GLU A 46 8.19 3.24 9.70
CA GLU A 46 6.80 3.19 9.24
C GLU A 46 6.62 3.90 7.91
N TYR A 47 7.30 5.03 7.71
CA TYR A 47 7.30 5.75 6.45
C TYR A 47 7.95 4.94 5.33
N GLU A 48 9.09 4.28 5.58
CA GLU A 48 9.73 3.38 4.61
C GLU A 48 8.83 2.20 4.20
N ALA A 49 8.09 1.62 5.16
CA ALA A 49 7.14 0.56 4.86
C ALA A 49 5.93 1.07 4.04
N LEU A 50 5.45 2.29 4.32
CA LEU A 50 4.40 2.97 3.54
C LEU A 50 4.87 3.22 2.11
N LEU A 51 6.08 3.77 1.95
CA LEU A 51 6.69 4.02 0.66
C LEU A 51 6.82 2.72 -0.13
N SER A 52 7.39 1.66 0.46
CA SER A 52 7.50 0.33 -0.17
C SER A 52 6.15 -0.20 -0.70
N ALA A 53 5.06 0.02 0.04
CA ALA A 53 3.71 -0.28 -0.45
C ALA A 53 3.25 0.65 -1.58
N GLY A 54 3.69 1.90 -1.61
CA GLY A 54 3.52 2.82 -2.73
C GLY A 54 4.13 2.29 -4.03
N ASP A 55 5.36 1.79 -4.01
CA ASP A 55 5.98 1.13 -5.17
C ASP A 55 5.21 -0.11 -5.62
N ALA A 56 4.79 -0.94 -4.68
CA ALA A 56 3.98 -2.10 -5.03
C ALA A 56 2.63 -1.68 -5.65
N SER A 57 2.02 -0.60 -5.19
CA SER A 57 0.83 -0.02 -5.84
C SER A 57 1.15 0.50 -7.24
N LEU A 58 2.31 1.12 -7.46
CA LEU A 58 2.76 1.56 -8.79
C LEU A 58 2.91 0.38 -9.75
N ARG A 59 3.46 -0.75 -9.30
CA ARG A 59 3.52 -2.00 -10.09
C ARG A 59 2.13 -2.52 -10.46
N LEU A 60 1.15 -2.43 -9.54
CA LEU A 60 -0.24 -2.78 -9.84
C LEU A 60 -0.83 -1.86 -10.93
N LEU A 61 -0.53 -0.56 -10.88
CA LEU A 61 -0.95 0.38 -11.93
C LEU A 61 -0.26 0.10 -13.26
N ALA A 62 1.03 -0.24 -13.26
CA ALA A 62 1.74 -0.62 -14.48
C ALA A 62 1.08 -1.84 -15.17
N ALA A 63 0.59 -2.80 -14.37
CA ALA A 63 -0.12 -3.97 -14.86
C ALA A 63 -1.56 -3.71 -15.33
N ASP A 64 -2.20 -2.63 -14.88
CA ASP A 64 -3.54 -2.21 -15.30
C ASP A 64 -3.54 -0.78 -15.87
N PRO A 65 -3.32 -0.63 -17.20
CA PRO A 65 -3.33 0.66 -17.85
C PRO A 65 -4.67 1.39 -17.84
N SER A 66 -5.77 0.71 -17.49
CA SER A 66 -7.11 1.31 -17.43
C SER A 66 -7.43 1.94 -16.08
N ALA A 67 -6.67 1.60 -15.04
CA ALA A 67 -6.83 2.17 -13.71
C ALA A 67 -6.44 3.67 -13.71
N PRO A 68 -7.14 4.52 -12.93
CA PRO A 68 -6.69 5.88 -12.70
C PRO A 68 -5.25 5.89 -12.15
N ARG A 69 -4.40 6.79 -12.66
CA ARG A 69 -2.98 6.90 -12.30
C ARG A 69 -2.78 7.54 -10.92
N ARG A 70 -3.20 6.81 -9.89
CA ARG A 70 -3.08 7.18 -8.48
C ARG A 70 -2.74 5.94 -7.68
N ARG A 71 -1.58 5.92 -7.03
CA ARG A 71 -1.21 4.86 -6.09
C ARG A 71 -2.16 4.91 -4.91
N VAL A 72 -2.47 3.75 -4.36
CA VAL A 72 -3.33 3.58 -3.18
C VAL A 72 -2.65 2.62 -2.23
N VAL A 73 -2.46 3.05 -0.99
CA VAL A 73 -1.98 2.21 0.10
C VAL A 73 -2.96 2.27 1.26
N LEU A 74 -3.43 1.10 1.72
CA LEU A 74 -4.30 1.02 2.90
C LEU A 74 -3.45 0.70 4.13
N ALA A 75 -3.52 1.55 5.15
CA ALA A 75 -2.95 1.28 6.45
C ALA A 75 -3.95 0.46 7.29
N ALA A 76 -3.52 -0.66 7.87
CA ALA A 76 -4.38 -1.52 8.67
C ALA A 76 -3.68 -2.05 9.94
N ASP A 77 -4.45 -2.28 11.00
CA ASP A 77 -3.97 -2.86 12.24
C ASP A 77 -4.43 -4.32 12.37
N VAL A 78 -3.48 -5.25 12.21
CA VAL A 78 -3.74 -6.70 12.17
C VAL A 78 -3.04 -7.44 13.32
N PRO A 79 -3.51 -8.63 13.74
CA PRO A 79 -2.79 -9.45 14.70
C PRO A 79 -1.45 -9.91 14.13
N ASP A 80 -0.37 -9.84 14.91
CA ASP A 80 0.97 -10.24 14.48
C ASP A 80 1.01 -11.73 14.09
N ALA A 81 0.19 -12.57 14.73
CA ALA A 81 0.10 -14.01 14.48
C ALA A 81 -0.37 -14.38 13.05
N ILE A 82 -0.92 -13.44 12.29
CA ILE A 82 -1.30 -13.66 10.90
C ILE A 82 -0.34 -13.01 9.90
N VAL A 83 0.75 -12.40 10.36
CA VAL A 83 1.74 -11.73 9.51
C VAL A 83 3.03 -12.52 9.50
N THR A 84 3.53 -12.85 8.31
CA THR A 84 4.81 -13.53 8.10
C THR A 84 5.73 -12.61 7.33
N ALA A 85 6.92 -12.32 7.86
CA ALA A 85 7.94 -11.58 7.11
C ALA A 85 8.40 -12.40 5.90
N THR A 86 8.41 -11.77 4.73
CA THR A 86 8.81 -12.39 3.46
C THR A 86 9.82 -11.48 2.77
N PRO A 87 11.00 -11.22 3.38
CA PRO A 87 12.00 -10.38 2.74
C PRO A 87 12.43 -11.03 1.42
N ASP A 88 12.07 -10.37 0.32
CA ASP A 88 12.24 -10.84 -1.05
C ASP A 88 12.66 -9.68 -1.96
N GLU A 89 12.42 -9.80 -3.27
CA GLU A 89 12.71 -8.74 -4.23
C GLU A 89 11.95 -7.44 -3.95
N ALA A 90 10.82 -7.48 -3.24
CA ALA A 90 10.07 -6.28 -2.84
C ALA A 90 10.65 -5.59 -1.59
N GLY A 91 11.71 -6.13 -1.00
CA GLY A 91 12.55 -5.45 -0.01
C GLY A 91 12.35 -5.89 1.44
N PRO A 92 13.06 -5.23 2.38
CA PRO A 92 13.08 -5.64 3.79
C PRO A 92 11.74 -5.46 4.51
N ALA A 93 10.85 -4.60 4.00
CA ALA A 93 9.54 -4.35 4.58
C ALA A 93 8.47 -5.39 4.18
N SER A 94 8.76 -6.29 3.22
CA SER A 94 7.80 -7.24 2.66
C SER A 94 7.25 -8.23 3.71
N VAL A 95 5.93 -8.36 3.75
CA VAL A 95 5.21 -9.35 4.56
C VAL A 95 4.06 -9.99 3.80
N ALA A 96 3.67 -11.18 4.23
CA ALA A 96 2.47 -11.89 3.79
C ALA A 96 1.47 -12.02 4.94
N ILE A 97 0.20 -11.67 4.68
CA ILE A 97 -0.89 -11.83 5.66
C ILE A 97 -1.69 -13.10 5.35
N GLY A 98 -1.81 -13.97 6.35
CA GLY A 98 -2.64 -15.17 6.34
C GLY A 98 -4.11 -14.82 6.58
N GLY A 99 -4.92 -14.91 5.51
CA GLY A 99 -6.35 -14.64 5.54
C GLY A 99 -6.73 -13.20 5.23
N SER A 100 -8.03 -12.89 5.32
CA SER A 100 -8.58 -11.59 4.93
C SER A 100 -8.34 -10.49 5.97
N VAL A 101 -8.23 -9.23 5.52
CA VAL A 101 -8.21 -8.04 6.39
C VAL A 101 -9.58 -7.36 6.34
N PRO A 102 -10.40 -7.44 7.39
CA PRO A 102 -11.71 -6.78 7.42
C PRO A 102 -11.59 -5.25 7.35
N LEU A 103 -12.56 -4.57 6.73
CA LEU A 103 -12.56 -3.10 6.60
C LEU A 103 -12.42 -2.38 7.96
N LYS A 104 -12.98 -2.95 9.02
CA LYS A 104 -12.87 -2.43 10.40
C LYS A 104 -11.44 -2.44 10.99
N ARG A 105 -10.48 -3.08 10.32
CA ARG A 105 -9.06 -3.07 10.67
C ARG A 105 -8.30 -1.96 9.95
N LEU A 106 -8.88 -1.32 8.94
CA LEU A 106 -8.24 -0.18 8.29
C LEU A 106 -8.18 1.00 9.26
N ALA A 107 -7.04 1.68 9.25
CA ALA A 107 -6.78 2.89 10.00
C ALA A 107 -6.87 4.13 9.10
N SER A 108 -6.38 4.04 7.87
CA SER A 108 -6.43 5.11 6.86
C SER A 108 -6.12 4.57 5.46
N ALA A 109 -6.23 5.44 4.45
CA ALA A 109 -5.59 5.23 3.15
C ALA A 109 -4.64 6.39 2.83
N HIS A 110 -3.65 6.10 2.00
CA HIS A 110 -2.69 7.05 1.46
C HIS A 110 -2.78 6.97 -0.06
N VAL A 111 -3.11 8.10 -0.71
CA VAL A 111 -3.44 8.12 -2.14
C VAL A 111 -2.82 9.33 -2.81
N ASP A 112 -2.26 9.15 -4.00
CA ASP A 112 -1.74 10.28 -4.80
C ASP A 112 -2.83 11.34 -5.02
N ASP A 113 -2.41 12.60 -5.15
CA ASP A 113 -3.29 13.68 -5.60
C ASP A 113 -3.79 13.40 -7.03
N ALA A 114 -5.02 13.80 -7.36
CA ALA A 114 -5.56 13.62 -8.70
C ALA A 114 -4.79 14.43 -9.76
N GLY A 115 -4.14 15.53 -9.37
CA GLY A 115 -3.29 16.36 -10.21
C GLY A 115 -1.97 15.72 -10.62
N ALA A 116 -1.50 14.68 -9.91
CA ALA A 116 -0.23 14.00 -10.19
C ALA A 116 -0.37 12.89 -11.26
N ALA A 117 -1.54 12.72 -11.88
CA ALA A 117 -1.84 11.57 -12.73
C ALA A 117 -0.89 11.38 -13.93
N GLU A 118 -0.37 12.47 -14.51
CA GLU A 118 0.58 12.40 -15.62
C GLU A 118 1.93 11.85 -15.16
N GLU A 119 2.44 12.35 -14.03
CA GLU A 119 3.71 11.96 -13.43
C GLU A 119 3.67 10.51 -12.94
N ILE A 120 2.59 10.11 -12.25
CA ILE A 120 2.35 8.71 -11.85
C ILE A 120 2.20 7.81 -13.08
N GLY A 121 1.61 8.31 -14.17
CA GLY A 121 1.53 7.61 -15.44
C GLY A 121 2.91 7.36 -16.07
N ALA A 122 3.80 8.34 -16.01
CA ALA A 122 5.19 8.21 -16.46
C ALA A 122 5.97 7.23 -15.58
N ALA A 123 5.83 7.33 -14.25
CA ALA A 123 6.46 6.40 -13.30
C ALA A 123 5.98 4.95 -13.51
N ALA A 124 4.70 4.74 -13.82
CA ALA A 124 4.17 3.41 -14.09
C ALA A 124 4.71 2.78 -15.40
N ALA A 125 5.35 3.55 -16.28
CA ALA A 125 6.02 3.01 -17.47
C ALA A 125 7.38 2.35 -17.14
N ASP A 126 7.99 2.70 -16.00
CA ASP A 126 9.21 2.10 -15.46
C ASP A 126 9.13 1.98 -13.93
N PRO A 127 8.29 1.07 -13.42
CA PRO A 127 8.00 0.98 -11.98
C PRO A 127 9.17 0.43 -11.14
N GLU A 128 10.26 -0.04 -11.78
CA GLU A 128 11.44 -0.56 -11.09
C GLU A 128 12.44 0.54 -10.71
N ALA A 129 12.24 1.77 -11.18
CA ALA A 129 12.97 2.93 -10.69
C ALA A 129 12.70 3.24 -9.20
N GLY A 130 11.65 2.64 -8.63
CA GLY A 130 11.20 2.85 -7.26
C GLY A 130 10.65 4.25 -7.01
N HIS A 131 10.35 4.59 -5.75
CA HIS A 131 9.97 5.96 -5.39
C HIS A 131 11.16 6.90 -5.66
N GLN A 132 11.08 7.65 -6.77
CA GLN A 132 11.76 8.94 -6.89
C GLN A 132 10.90 9.93 -6.09
N ASP A 133 11.48 10.62 -5.11
CA ASP A 133 10.89 11.41 -4.00
C ASP A 133 9.85 12.52 -4.34
N GLU A 134 9.11 12.44 -5.45
CA GLU A 134 8.42 13.61 -6.01
C GLU A 134 6.94 13.72 -5.61
N HIS A 135 6.30 12.63 -5.13
CA HIS A 135 4.88 12.65 -4.75
C HIS A 135 4.57 11.99 -3.40
N GLU A 136 4.31 12.84 -2.40
CA GLU A 136 3.75 12.44 -1.12
C GLU A 136 2.30 11.98 -1.27
N LEU A 137 1.97 10.83 -0.68
CA LEU A 137 0.61 10.29 -0.70
C LEU A 137 -0.26 11.02 0.32
N MET A 138 -1.39 11.56 -0.13
CA MET A 138 -2.36 12.26 0.72
C MET A 138 -3.06 11.27 1.66
N TRP A 139 -3.19 11.65 2.93
CA TRP A 139 -3.87 10.86 3.96
C TRP A 139 -5.39 11.03 3.90
N TYR A 140 -6.13 9.92 3.95
CA TYR A 140 -7.59 9.89 3.99
C TYR A 140 -8.08 9.02 5.15
N ALA A 141 -9.10 9.49 5.85
CA ALA A 141 -9.80 8.71 6.86
C ALA A 141 -10.64 7.59 6.21
N VAL A 142 -10.90 6.52 6.96
CA VAL A 142 -11.67 5.36 6.44
C VAL A 142 -13.07 5.74 5.95
N GLN A 143 -13.71 6.75 6.54
CA GLN A 143 -15.03 7.24 6.10
C GLN A 143 -15.00 8.01 4.77
N GLU A 144 -13.82 8.48 4.35
CA GLU A 144 -13.62 9.25 3.12
C GLU A 144 -13.37 8.34 1.91
N LEU A 145 -13.03 7.07 2.12
CA LEU A 145 -12.66 6.14 1.04
C LEU A 145 -13.75 5.96 -0.01
N LYS A 146 -15.02 6.07 0.38
CA LYS A 146 -16.15 6.01 -0.57
C LYS A 146 -16.09 7.12 -1.62
N TYR A 147 -15.62 8.32 -1.26
CA TYR A 147 -15.53 9.45 -2.19
C TYR A 147 -14.35 9.32 -3.15
N LEU A 148 -13.40 8.42 -2.88
CA LEU A 148 -12.27 8.15 -3.77
C LEU A 148 -12.63 7.20 -4.93
N VAL A 149 -13.74 6.47 -4.82
CA VAL A 149 -14.15 5.42 -5.77
C VAL A 149 -15.50 5.72 -6.44
N GLU A 150 -16.03 6.92 -6.26
CA GLU A 150 -17.24 7.43 -6.91
C GLU A 150 -17.01 7.78 -8.40
#